data_AF-A0A1Z3HP03-F1
#
_entry.id   AF-A0A1Z3HP03-F1
#
_cell.length_a   1.000
_cell.length_b   1.000
_cell.length_c   1.000
_cell.angle_alpha   90.00
_cell.angle_beta   90.00
_cell.angle_gamma   90.00
#
_symmetry.space_group_name_H-M   'P 1'
#
loop_
_entity.id
_entity.type
_entity.pdbx_description
1 polymer ?
#
loop_
_entity_poly.entity_id
_entity_poly.type
_entity_poly.pdbx_seq_one_letter_code
_entity_poly.pdbx_strand_id
1 'polypeptide(L)'
;MTTFTVSLPEALTAYLQARIDSGEFSTADAYIQALIQQDKARQEHLEPLLLEGLESGEATPMTAADWETIRSNVRKNQSDQSQHG
;
A
#
# COMPACT_ATOMS: atom_id res chain seq x y z
N MET A 1 -13.61 -13.82 -22.17
CA MET A 1 -12.23 -13.84 -21.63
C MET A 1 -11.28 -13.54 -22.77
N THR A 2 -10.31 -12.67 -22.54
CA THR A 2 -9.20 -12.40 -23.44
C THR A 2 -7.96 -13.11 -22.91
N THR A 3 -7.20 -13.76 -23.79
CA THR A 3 -5.97 -14.47 -23.42
C THR A 3 -4.78 -13.53 -23.54
N PHE A 4 -3.93 -13.52 -22.52
CA PHE A 4 -2.68 -12.79 -22.51
C PHE A 4 -1.55 -13.76 -22.15
N THR A 5 -0.50 -13.79 -22.96
CA THR A 5 0.66 -14.66 -22.74
C THR A 5 1.84 -13.81 -22.31
N VAL A 6 2.54 -14.24 -21.26
CA VAL A 6 3.74 -13.58 -20.74
C VAL A 6 4.86 -14.59 -20.58
N SER A 7 6.08 -14.20 -20.93
CA SER A 7 7.29 -14.98 -20.66
C SER A 7 7.93 -14.49 -19.37
N LEU A 8 8.22 -15.42 -18.47
CA LEU A 8 8.84 -15.13 -17.18
C LEU A 8 10.22 -15.81 -17.08
N PRO A 9 11.24 -15.14 -16.51
CA PRO A 9 12.47 -15.80 -16.09
C PRO A 9 12.20 -16.96 -15.12
N GLU A 10 13.07 -17.96 -15.12
CA GLU A 10 12.93 -19.17 -14.29
C GLU A 10 12.69 -18.86 -12.80
N ALA A 11 13.40 -17.86 -12.25
CA ALA A 11 13.23 -17.43 -10.87
C ALA A 11 11.81 -16.92 -10.56
N LEU A 12 11.17 -16.20 -11.49
CA LEU A 12 9.80 -15.71 -11.32
C LEU A 12 8.78 -16.83 -11.49
N THR A 13 9.04 -17.79 -12.38
CA THR A 13 8.21 -18.99 -12.52
C THR A 13 8.24 -19.84 -11.25
N ALA A 14 9.41 -20.06 -10.65
CA ALA A 14 9.54 -20.80 -9.40
C ALA A 14 8.80 -20.10 -8.25
N TYR A 15 8.90 -18.76 -8.18
CA TYR A 15 8.17 -17.97 -7.19
C TYR A 15 6.65 -18.09 -7.38
N LEU A 16 6.16 -17.96 -8.61
CA LEU A 16 4.74 -18.15 -8.95
C LEU A 16 4.24 -19.53 -8.52
N GLN A 17 5.00 -20.58 -8.82
CA GLN A 17 4.64 -21.95 -8.46
C GLN A 17 4.54 -22.12 -6.95
N ALA A 18 5.48 -21.57 -6.18
CA ALA A 18 5.42 -21.60 -4.71
C ALA A 18 4.16 -20.91 -4.14
N ARG A 19 3.67 -19.84 -4.79
CA ARG A 19 2.41 -19.18 -4.38
C ARG A 19 1.19 -20.04 -4.69
N ILE A 20 1.19 -20.79 -5.79
CA ILE A 20 0.13 -21.75 -6.10
C ILE A 20 0.17 -22.93 -5.12
N ASP A 21 1.36 -23.49 -4.88
CA ASP A 21 1.55 -24.65 -3.99
C ASP A 21 1.20 -24.32 -2.52
N SER A 22 1.29 -23.05 -2.12
CA SER A 22 0.83 -22.58 -0.81
C SER A 22 -0.68 -22.71 -0.60
N GLY A 23 -1.45 -22.91 -1.68
CA GLY A 23 -2.91 -22.98 -1.66
C GLY A 23 -3.61 -21.62 -1.64
N GLU A 24 -2.86 -20.51 -1.57
CA GLU A 24 -3.42 -19.15 -1.67
C GLU A 24 -4.07 -18.88 -3.04
N PHE A 25 -3.58 -19.53 -4.10
CA PHE A 25 -4.09 -19.37 -5.47
C PHE A 25 -4.20 -20.73 -6.17
N SER A 26 -5.31 -20.94 -6.89
CA SER A 26 -5.57 -22.20 -7.59
C SER A 26 -4.87 -22.31 -8.95
N THR A 27 -4.52 -21.17 -9.56
CA THR A 27 -3.86 -21.11 -10.88
C THR A 27 -2.92 -19.91 -10.98
N ALA A 28 -2.02 -19.95 -11.96
CA ALA A 28 -1.20 -18.81 -12.35
C ALA A 28 -2.05 -17.59 -12.73
N ASP A 29 -3.11 -17.80 -13.51
CA ASP A 29 -4.01 -16.73 -13.93
C ASP A 29 -4.69 -16.05 -12.73
N ALA A 30 -5.10 -16.83 -11.73
CA ALA A 30 -5.71 -16.29 -10.51
C ALA A 30 -4.71 -15.41 -9.74
N TYR A 31 -3.46 -15.84 -9.64
CA TYR A 31 -2.40 -15.06 -9.00
C TYR A 31 -2.12 -13.76 -9.75
N ILE A 32 -1.96 -13.82 -11.07
CA ILE A 32 -1.70 -12.62 -11.90
C ILE A 32 -2.87 -11.63 -11.85
N GLN A 33 -4.11 -12.11 -11.90
CA GLN A 33 -5.29 -11.25 -11.76
C GLN A 33 -5.34 -10.56 -10.40
N ALA A 34 -5.00 -11.27 -9.32
CA ALA A 34 -4.94 -10.70 -7.98
C ALA A 34 -3.85 -9.62 -7.89
N LEU A 35 -2.66 -9.85 -8.47
CA LEU A 35 -1.60 -8.85 -8.53
C LEU A 35 -2.05 -7.59 -9.28
N ILE A 36 -2.74 -7.73 -10.41
CA ILE A 36 -3.25 -6.59 -11.18
C ILE A 36 -4.30 -5.82 -10.38
N GLN A 37 -5.21 -6.52 -9.69
CA GLN A 37 -6.22 -5.87 -8.84
C GLN A 37 -5.56 -5.14 -7.66
N GLN A 38 -4.56 -5.73 -7.04
CA GLN A 38 -3.80 -5.10 -5.96
C GLN A 38 -3.03 -3.86 -6.47
N ASP A 39 -2.41 -3.95 -7.64
CA ASP A 39 -1.71 -2.82 -8.24
C ASP A 39 -2.68 -1.67 -8.55
N LYS A 40 -3.83 -2.00 -9.16
CA LYS A 40 -4.89 -1.04 -9.44
C LYS A 40 -5.40 -0.37 -8.16
N ALA A 41 -5.72 -1.13 -7.13
CA ALA A 41 -6.20 -0.60 -5.85
C ALA A 41 -5.13 0.29 -5.18
N ARG A 42 -3.85 -0.08 -5.28
CA ARG A 42 -2.74 0.74 -4.79
C ARG A 42 -2.65 2.08 -5.54
N GLN A 43 -2.79 2.07 -6.86
CA GLN A 43 -2.82 3.31 -7.65
C GLN A 43 -4.03 4.18 -7.28
N GLU A 44 -5.23 3.58 -7.25
CA GLU A 44 -6.48 4.28 -6.91
C GLU A 44 -6.47 4.89 -5.51
N HIS A 45 -5.73 4.30 -4.55
CA HIS A 45 -5.57 4.86 -3.21
C HIS A 45 -4.49 5.95 -3.14
N LEU A 46 -3.39 5.80 -3.89
CA LEU A 46 -2.28 6.77 -3.87
C LEU A 46 -2.61 8.07 -4.60
N GLU A 47 -3.27 7.99 -5.75
CA GLU A 47 -3.64 9.17 -6.55
C GLU A 47 -4.38 10.26 -5.75
N PRO A 48 -5.46 9.96 -5.00
CA PRO A 48 -6.17 11.00 -4.23
C PRO A 48 -5.32 11.57 -3.09
N LEU A 49 -4.49 10.76 -2.43
CA LEU A 49 -3.60 11.25 -1.37
C LEU A 49 -2.51 12.18 -1.90
N LEU A 50 -1.98 11.87 -3.08
CA LEU A 50 -1.04 12.75 -3.77
C LEU A 50 -1.71 14.06 -4.18
N LEU A 51 -2.94 14.00 -4.70
CA LEU A 51 -3.71 15.19 -5.04
C LEU A 51 -4.00 16.04 -3.80
N GLU A 52 -4.46 15.43 -2.70
CA GLU A 52 -4.65 16.11 -1.40
C GLU A 52 -3.35 16.78 -0.94
N GLY A 53 -2.21 16.10 -1.05
CA GLY A 53 -0.90 16.67 -0.73
C GLY A 53 -0.54 17.87 -1.60
N LEU A 54 -0.81 17.82 -2.90
CA LEU A 54 -0.56 18.95 -3.82
C LEU A 54 -1.51 20.12 -3.55
N GLU A 55 -2.76 19.84 -3.16
CA GLU A 55 -3.76 20.85 -2.81
C GLU A 55 -3.60 21.39 -1.38
N SER A 56 -2.77 20.75 -0.54
CA SER A 56 -2.55 21.12 0.88
C SER A 56 -1.79 22.44 1.08
N GLY A 57 -1.32 23.05 -0.01
CA GLY A 57 -0.60 24.32 -0.02
C GLY A 57 0.89 24.17 -0.29
N GLU A 58 1.64 25.25 -0.08
CA GLU A 58 3.08 25.26 -0.35
C GLU A 58 3.84 24.41 0.68
N ALA A 59 4.68 23.51 0.20
CA ALA A 59 5.52 22.69 1.06
C ALA A 59 6.52 23.57 1.82
N THR A 60 6.57 23.41 3.14
CA THR A 60 7.52 24.10 4.02
C THR A 60 8.54 23.12 4.61
N PRO A 61 9.77 23.56 4.93
CA PRO A 61 10.76 22.69 5.57
C PRO A 61 10.26 22.18 6.92
N MET A 62 10.31 20.87 7.14
CA MET A 62 9.96 20.28 8.43
C MET A 62 11.01 20.65 9.50
N THR A 63 10.62 21.41 10.51
CA THR A 63 11.52 21.87 11.57
C THR A 63 11.48 20.97 12.82
N ALA A 64 12.45 21.14 13.71
CA ALA A 64 12.44 20.44 15.00
C ALA A 64 11.23 20.81 15.89
N ALA A 65 10.72 22.04 15.77
CA ALA A 65 9.54 22.50 16.51
C ALA A 65 8.25 21.84 15.98
N ASP A 66 8.14 21.65 14.67
CA ASP A 66 7.02 20.93 14.04
C ASP A 66 6.98 19.48 14.53
N TRP A 67 8.14 18.81 14.56
CA TRP A 67 8.25 17.46 15.12
C TRP A 67 7.85 17.36 16.59
N GLU A 68 8.22 18.34 17.42
CA GLU A 68 7.83 18.34 18.83
C GLU A 68 6.33 18.55 18.99
N THR A 69 5.73 19.40 18.15
CA THR A 69 4.29 19.61 18.09
C THR A 69 3.56 18.31 17.73
N ILE A 70 4.02 17.61 16.70
CA ILE A 70 3.46 16.31 16.28
C ILE A 70 3.53 15.30 17.43
N ARG A 71 4.68 15.14 18.08
CA ARG A 71 4.85 14.21 19.20
C ARG A 71 3.96 14.55 20.39
N SER A 72 3.85 15.85 20.72
CA SER A 72 2.98 16.32 21.79
C SER A 72 1.51 15.99 21.53
N ASN A 73 1.04 16.20 20.30
CA ASN A 73 -0.32 15.88 19.89
C ASN A 73 -0.62 14.37 19.96
N VAL A 74 0.32 13.52 19.50
CA VAL A 74 0.16 12.06 19.62
C VAL A 74 0.06 11.61 21.08
N ARG A 75 0.92 12.13 21.97
CA ARG A 75 0.89 11.79 23.40
C ARG A 75 -0.45 12.19 24.06
N LYS A 76 -0.99 13.37 23.72
CA LYS A 76 -2.29 13.83 24.21
C LYS A 76 -3.43 12.91 23.75
N ASN A 77 -3.46 12.56 22.47
CA ASN A 77 -4.49 11.68 21.93
C ASN A 77 -4.45 10.28 22.59
N GLN A 78 -3.25 9.77 22.92
CA GLN A 78 -3.10 8.49 23.63
C GLN A 78 -3.58 8.56 25.09
N SER A 79 -3.37 9.68 25.79
CA SER A 79 -3.91 9.87 27.14
C SER A 79 -5.43 9.99 27.15
N ASP A 80 -6.02 10.64 26.14
CA ASP A 80 -7.48 10.83 26.04
C ASP A 80 -8.22 9.53 25.70
N GLN A 81 -7.60 8.66 24.89
CA GLN A 81 -8.12 7.31 24.61
C GLN A 81 -8.06 6.39 25.84
N SER A 82 -7.09 6.59 26.72
CA SER A 82 -6.93 5.79 27.95
C SER A 82 -7.91 6.19 29.07
N GLN A 83 -8.60 7.32 28.93
CA GLN A 83 -9.63 7.78 29.89
C GLN A 83 -11.07 7.38 29.48
N HIS A 84 -11.25 6.84 28.28
CA HIS A 84 -12.56 6.43 27.73
C HIS A 84 -12.71 4.90 27.56
N GLY A 85 -11.84 4.10 28.18
CA GLY A 85 -11.95 2.63 28.25
C GLY A 85 -12.14 2.16 29.68
#